data_AF-A0A7C7NPR1-F1
#
_entry.id   AF-A0A7C7NPR1-F1
#
_cell.length_a   1.000
_cell.length_b   1.000
_cell.length_c   1.000
_cell.angle_alpha   90.00
_cell.angle_beta   90.00
_cell.angle_gamma   90.00
#
_symmetry.space_group_name_H-M   'P 1'
#
loop_
_entity.id
_entity.type
_entity.pdbx_description
1 polymer ?
#
loop_
_entity_poly.entity_id
_entity_poly.type
_entity_poly.pdbx_seq_one_letter_code
_entity_poly.pdbx_strand_id
1 'polypeptide(L)'
;MKVNVLHEGVHSGDASGIVPSSFRIARMLLERLEDSHTGEILPDSLKASIPEQRINEARISAEVLGENVYAKFPFVGDMQASHDDLTELIL
;
A
#
# COMPACT_ATOMS: atom_id res chain seq x y z
N MET A 1 -2.09 -13.21 -5.60
CA MET A 1 -3.38 -13.66 -5.02
C MET A 1 -4.38 -13.91 -6.14
N LYS A 2 -5.23 -14.95 -6.06
CA LYS A 2 -6.23 -15.28 -7.09
C LYS A 2 -7.60 -15.44 -6.42
N VAL A 3 -8.60 -14.71 -6.90
CA VAL A 3 -10.00 -14.84 -6.46
C VAL A 3 -10.81 -15.33 -7.64
N ASN A 4 -11.26 -16.58 -7.57
CA ASN A 4 -12.13 -17.16 -8.60
C ASN A 4 -13.57 -17.10 -8.12
N VAL A 5 -14.44 -16.57 -8.96
CA VAL A 5 -15.90 -16.54 -8.73
C VAL A 5 -16.65 -17.40 -9.76
N LEU A 6 -15.97 -17.81 -10.83
CA LEU A 6 -16.45 -18.67 -11.91
C LEU A 6 -15.30 -19.56 -12.39
N HIS A 7 -15.63 -20.71 -12.99
CA HIS A 7 -14.65 -21.59 -13.62
C HIS A 7 -14.25 -21.13 -15.03
N GLU A 8 -15.09 -20.31 -15.68
CA GLU A 8 -14.93 -19.84 -17.06
C GLU A 8 -15.42 -18.40 -17.23
N GLY A 9 -15.11 -17.79 -18.38
CA GLY A 9 -15.54 -16.43 -18.71
C GLY A 9 -17.02 -16.39 -19.07
N VAL A 10 -17.79 -15.52 -18.39
CA VAL A 10 -19.21 -15.28 -18.68
C VAL A 10 -19.39 -13.81 -19.07
N HIS A 11 -20.28 -13.55 -20.03
CA HIS A 11 -20.57 -12.20 -20.48
C HIS A 11 -21.09 -11.35 -19.31
N SER A 12 -20.57 -10.12 -19.15
CA SER A 12 -20.91 -9.29 -17.99
C SER A 12 -22.40 -8.95 -17.92
N GLY A 13 -23.09 -8.87 -19.05
CA GLY A 13 -24.56 -8.68 -19.10
C GLY A 13 -25.37 -9.77 -18.40
N ASP A 14 -24.93 -11.03 -18.45
CA ASP A 14 -25.64 -12.17 -17.83
C ASP A 14 -25.21 -12.38 -16.37
N ALA A 15 -23.98 -11.99 -16.04
CA ALA A 15 -23.40 -12.19 -14.72
C ALA A 15 -23.62 -11.00 -13.76
N SER A 16 -23.80 -9.78 -14.28
CA SER A 16 -23.89 -8.57 -13.46
C SER A 16 -25.13 -8.59 -12.56
N GLY A 17 -24.91 -8.43 -11.25
CA GLY A 17 -25.96 -8.47 -10.23
C GLY A 17 -26.19 -9.85 -9.61
N ILE A 18 -25.69 -10.93 -10.21
CA ILE A 18 -25.79 -12.30 -9.69
C ILE A 18 -24.41 -12.77 -9.20
N VAL A 19 -23.40 -12.70 -10.07
CA VAL A 19 -22.04 -13.13 -9.76
C VAL A 19 -21.29 -11.99 -9.05
N PRO A 20 -20.69 -12.23 -7.87
CA PRO A 20 -19.94 -11.19 -7.19
C PRO A 20 -18.68 -10.81 -7.99
N SER A 21 -18.29 -9.53 -7.88
CA SER A 21 -17.05 -9.07 -8.49
C SER A 21 -15.85 -9.65 -7.74
N SER A 22 -15.02 -10.42 -8.44
CA SER A 22 -13.75 -10.92 -7.90
C SER A 22 -12.82 -9.80 -7.46
N PHE A 23 -12.84 -8.66 -8.17
CA PHE A 23 -12.05 -7.48 -7.80
C PHE A 23 -12.53 -6.86 -6.47
N ARG A 24 -13.85 -6.72 -6.28
CA ARG A 24 -14.41 -6.23 -5.01
C ARG A 24 -14.03 -7.15 -3.85
N ILE A 25 -14.14 -8.46 -4.04
CA ILE A 25 -13.71 -9.44 -3.03
C ILE A 25 -12.21 -9.32 -2.76
N ALA A 26 -11.38 -9.22 -3.81
CA ALA A 26 -9.94 -9.06 -3.66
C ALA A 26 -9.59 -7.79 -2.86
N ARG A 27 -10.23 -6.65 -3.16
CA ARG A 27 -10.07 -5.41 -2.39
C ARG A 27 -10.44 -5.61 -0.92
N MET A 28 -11.61 -6.19 -0.64
CA MET A 28 -12.04 -6.45 0.75
C MET A 28 -11.12 -7.38 1.52
N LEU A 29 -10.44 -8.29 0.82
CA LEU A 29 -9.45 -9.19 1.43
C LEU A 29 -8.13 -8.48 1.69
N LEU A 30 -7.69 -7.60 0.79
CA LEU A 30 -6.51 -6.74 0.99
C LEU A 30 -6.75 -5.73 2.12
N GLU A 31 -7.96 -5.18 2.23
CA GLU A 31 -8.36 -4.28 3.33
C GLU A 31 -8.30 -4.93 4.73
N ARG A 32 -8.18 -6.26 4.81
CA ARG A 32 -7.91 -6.96 6.09
C ARG A 32 -6.44 -6.94 6.49
N LEU A 33 -5.57 -6.68 5.53
CA LEU A 33 -4.12 -6.67 5.69
C LEU A 33 -3.58 -5.24 5.74
N GLU A 34 -4.22 -4.30 5.06
CA GLU A 34 -3.74 -2.92 4.89
C GLU A 34 -4.92 -1.94 4.89
N ASP A 35 -4.81 -0.82 5.60
CA ASP A 35 -5.77 0.28 5.45
C ASP A 35 -5.57 0.95 4.09
N SER A 36 -6.56 0.84 3.22
CA SER A 36 -6.49 1.38 1.86
C SER A 36 -6.37 2.91 1.76
N HIS A 37 -6.59 3.66 2.85
CA HIS A 37 -6.45 5.12 2.87
C HIS A 37 -5.06 5.57 3.28
N THR A 38 -4.36 4.80 4.13
CA THR A 38 -3.07 5.20 4.72
C THR A 38 -1.91 4.33 4.27
N GLY A 39 -2.19 3.11 3.79
CA GLY A 39 -1.19 2.09 3.52
C GLY A 39 -0.70 1.35 4.78
N GLU A 40 -1.31 1.58 5.95
CA GLU A 40 -0.88 0.93 7.18
C GLU A 40 -1.22 -0.57 7.14
N ILE A 41 -0.20 -1.42 7.31
CA ILE A 41 -0.40 -2.87 7.50
C ILE A 41 -1.11 -3.11 8.84
N LEU A 42 -2.29 -3.71 8.84
CA LEU A 42 -3.13 -3.87 10.03
C LEU A 42 -2.67 -4.98 10.99
N PRO A 43 -2.28 -6.19 10.53
CA PRO A 43 -1.94 -7.27 11.45
C PRO A 43 -0.61 -7.00 12.18
N ASP A 44 -0.67 -6.91 13.51
CA ASP A 44 0.53 -6.70 14.35
C ASP A 44 1.58 -7.80 14.19
N SER A 45 1.17 -9.02 13.80
CA SER A 45 2.09 -10.12 13.50
C SER A 45 2.97 -9.89 12.27
N LEU A 46 2.62 -8.93 11.42
CA LEU A 46 3.41 -8.49 10.28
C LEU A 46 4.24 -7.23 10.60
N LYS A 47 4.11 -6.69 11.81
CA LYS A 47 4.91 -5.56 12.31
C LYS A 47 6.06 -6.08 13.15
N ALA A 48 7.18 -5.36 13.11
CA ALA A 48 8.31 -5.57 14.00
C ALA A 48 8.71 -4.24 14.62
N SER A 49 9.24 -4.27 15.84
CA SER A 49 9.81 -3.06 16.44
C SER A 49 11.06 -2.65 15.67
N ILE A 50 11.10 -1.39 15.26
CA ILE A 50 12.28 -0.80 14.64
C ILE A 50 13.24 -0.40 15.77
N PRO A 51 14.49 -0.91 15.79
CA PRO A 51 15.46 -0.53 16.81
C PRO A 51 15.75 0.97 16.77
N GLU A 52 15.89 1.62 17.92
CA GLU A 52 16.14 3.08 18.02
C GLU A 52 17.35 3.54 17.19
N GLN A 53 18.38 2.72 17.09
CA GLN A 53 19.54 3.02 16.25
C GLN A 53 19.15 3.21 14.77
N ARG A 54 18.23 2.39 14.25
CA ARG A 54 17.76 2.49 12.85
C ARG A 54 16.94 3.75 12.62
N ILE A 55 16.11 4.12 13.59
CA ILE A 55 15.37 5.39 13.55
C ILE A 55 16.34 6.58 13.51
N ASN A 56 17.39 6.56 14.33
CA ASN A 56 18.41 7.61 14.32
C ASN A 56 19.18 7.70 12.99
N GLU A 57 19.56 6.55 12.42
CA GLU A 57 20.22 6.49 11.11
C GLU A 57 19.31 7.02 9.98
N ALA A 58 18.02 6.68 10.02
CA ALA A 58 17.03 7.18 9.06
C ALA A 58 16.87 8.70 9.17
N ARG A 59 16.78 9.25 10.39
CA ARG A 59 16.70 10.70 10.61
C ARG A 59 17.91 11.44 10.05
N ILE A 60 19.12 10.94 10.31
CA ILE A 60 20.35 11.52 9.75
C ILE A 60 20.32 11.47 8.22
N SER A 61 19.87 10.36 7.65
CA SER A 61 19.75 10.20 6.20
C SER A 61 18.73 11.18 5.60
N ALA A 62 17.59 11.39 6.27
CA ALA A 62 16.57 12.36 5.90
C ALA A 62 17.12 13.80 5.93
N GLU A 63 17.91 14.16 6.94
CA GLU A 63 18.56 15.47 7.04
C GLU A 63 19.55 15.73 5.90
N VAL A 64 20.32 14.71 5.51
CA VAL A 64 21.32 14.83 4.43
C VAL A 64 20.65 14.88 3.05
N LEU A 65 19.62 14.07 2.82
CA LEU A 65 18.98 13.94 1.51
C LEU A 65 17.91 15.00 1.26
N GLY A 66 17.19 15.43 2.31
CA GLY A 66 16.04 16.32 2.19
C GLY A 66 14.99 15.76 1.23
N GLU A 67 14.41 16.63 0.39
CA GLU A 67 13.41 16.23 -0.60
C GLU A 67 13.89 15.16 -1.59
N ASN A 68 15.21 14.98 -1.77
CA ASN A 68 15.77 13.94 -2.64
C ASN A 68 15.46 12.51 -2.17
N VAL A 69 14.95 12.34 -0.95
CA VAL A 69 14.38 11.07 -0.48
C VAL A 69 13.33 10.56 -1.48
N TYR A 70 12.42 11.43 -1.94
CA TYR A 70 11.33 11.07 -2.85
C TYR A 70 11.37 11.79 -4.21
N ALA A 71 12.00 12.98 -4.33
CA ALA A 71 11.97 13.81 -5.53
C ALA A 71 12.58 13.15 -6.79
N LYS A 72 13.36 12.08 -6.60
CA LYS A 72 13.91 11.26 -7.69
C LYS A 72 12.87 10.37 -8.40
N PHE A 73 11.70 10.16 -7.78
CA PHE A 73 10.65 9.34 -8.38
C PHE A 73 9.80 10.15 -9.37
N PRO A 74 9.45 9.58 -10.53
CA PRO A 74 8.69 10.28 -11.56
C PRO A 74 7.19 10.26 -11.23
N PHE A 75 6.78 11.02 -10.21
CA PHE A 75 5.36 11.17 -9.85
C PHE A 75 4.55 11.68 -11.04
N VAL A 76 3.34 11.12 -11.20
CA VAL A 76 2.40 11.53 -12.25
C VAL A 76 1.43 12.56 -11.70
N GLY A 77 1.26 13.67 -12.42
CA GLY A 77 0.35 14.75 -11.99
C GLY A 77 0.69 15.25 -10.59
N ASP A 78 -0.33 15.36 -9.74
CA ASP A 78 -0.21 15.87 -8.37
C ASP A 78 -0.05 14.75 -7.33
N MET A 79 0.44 13.57 -7.73
CA MET A 79 0.72 12.49 -6.79
C MET A 79 1.84 12.87 -5.82
N GLN A 80 1.70 12.44 -4.57
CA GLN A 80 2.61 12.77 -3.48
C GLN A 80 3.22 11.49 -2.87
N ALA A 81 4.28 11.66 -2.09
CA ALA A 81 4.85 10.57 -1.29
C ALA A 81 3.81 10.08 -0.26
N SER A 82 3.96 8.83 0.19
CA SER A 82 3.01 8.20 1.12
C SER A 82 2.99 8.82 2.52
N HIS A 83 4.06 9.53 2.90
CA HIS A 83 4.20 10.22 4.17
C HIS A 83 4.85 11.59 3.98
N ASP A 84 4.49 12.52 4.85
CA ASP A 84 5.08 13.87 4.90
C ASP A 84 6.39 13.91 5.70
N ASP A 85 6.66 12.90 6.54
CA ASP A 85 7.91 12.77 7.30
C ASP A 85 8.96 12.01 6.48
N LEU A 86 10.05 12.70 6.15
CA LEU A 86 11.17 12.14 5.41
C LEU A 86 11.86 10.97 6.14
N THR A 87 11.78 10.92 7.47
CA THR A 87 12.30 9.82 8.28
C THR A 87 11.45 8.57 8.07
N GLU A 88 10.13 8.70 8.14
CA GLU A 88 9.18 7.61 7.89
C GLU A 88 9.26 7.10 6.44
N LEU A 89 9.57 7.97 5.48
CA LEU A 89 9.82 7.55 4.08
C LEU A 89 11.09 6.70 3.90
N ILE A 90 12.00 6.66 4.89
CA ILE A 90 13.24 5.87 4.86
C ILE A 90 13.10 4.56 5.66
N LEU A 91 12.17 4.49 6.60
CA LEU A 91 11.92 3.34 7.49
C LEU A 91 11.07 2.26 6.80
#